data_AF-A0A8A4ZE64-F1
#
_entry.id   AF-A0A8A4ZE64-F1
#
_cell.length_a   1.000
_cell.length_b   1.000
_cell.length_c   1.000
_cell.angle_alpha   90.00
_cell.angle_beta   90.00
_cell.angle_gamma   90.00
#
_symmetry.space_group_name_H-M   'P 1'
#
loop_
_entity.id
_entity.type
_entity.pdbx_description
1 polymer ?
#
loop_
_entity_poly.entity_id
_entity_poly.type
_entity_poly.pdbx_seq_one_letter_code
_entity_poly.pdbx_strand_id
1 'polypeptide(L)'
;MSDHSHDTSGAAHADEPLGPVDAAPLHAVVDALAAALHEYLGTAVGVRAEFGSHEADEDPRVLALEARVGTLNAELYDLVHERLGLHADLTSMAWDETDHEHEVGHLDAPPPADTTEVFHLGFVVGPPAGASDVTMDSVLDLLDQGGEDLVVRLVDAGFDVVEWATARGEPADFDGFGDDGEDEA
;
A
#
# COMPACT_ATOMS: atom_id res chain seq x y z
N MET A 1 33.22 -27.68 6.87
CA MET A 1 33.33 -26.80 5.69
C MET A 1 31.94 -26.64 5.16
N SER A 2 31.34 -25.51 5.48
CA SER A 2 29.98 -25.15 5.09
C SER A 2 30.00 -24.71 3.63
N ASP A 3 29.16 -25.32 2.80
CA ASP A 3 28.77 -24.73 1.52
C ASP A 3 27.33 -25.15 1.23
N HIS A 4 26.40 -24.34 1.72
CA HIS A 4 24.97 -24.43 1.41
C HIS A 4 24.56 -23.06 0.87
N SER A 5 25.00 -22.76 -0.35
CA SER A 5 24.40 -21.70 -1.15
C SER A 5 23.04 -22.20 -1.63
N HIS A 6 22.01 -21.98 -0.80
CA HIS A 6 20.63 -22.08 -1.24
C HIS A 6 20.34 -20.83 -2.07
N ASP A 7 20.62 -20.91 -3.37
CA ASP A 7 20.24 -19.88 -4.33
C ASP A 7 18.72 -19.99 -4.53
N THR A 8 17.96 -19.31 -3.67
CA THR A 8 16.49 -19.35 -3.66
C THR A 8 15.86 -18.27 -4.52
N SER A 9 16.67 -17.44 -5.18
CA SER A 9 16.20 -16.40 -6.09
C SER A 9 16.13 -17.03 -7.48
N GLY A 10 14.91 -17.31 -7.97
CA GLY A 10 14.71 -17.91 -9.29
C GLY A 10 15.39 -17.12 -10.42
N ALA A 11 15.48 -17.71 -11.62
CA ALA A 11 16.15 -17.11 -12.78
C ALA A 11 15.72 -15.67 -13.10
N ALA A 12 14.53 -15.23 -12.65
CA ALA A 12 14.02 -13.87 -12.78
C ALA A 12 14.84 -12.81 -12.02
N HIS A 13 15.53 -13.19 -10.95
CA HIS A 13 16.33 -12.29 -10.09
C HIS A 13 17.85 -12.46 -10.29
N ALA A 14 18.28 -13.14 -11.35
CA ALA A 14 19.69 -13.31 -11.67
C ALA A 14 20.31 -12.01 -12.21
N ASP A 15 21.62 -11.83 -12.04
CA ASP A 15 22.36 -10.66 -12.55
C ASP A 15 22.44 -10.65 -14.10
N GLU A 16 22.24 -11.80 -14.75
CA GLU A 16 22.17 -11.87 -16.21
C GLU A 16 20.83 -11.36 -16.77
N PRO A 17 20.83 -10.65 -17.91
CA PRO A 17 19.61 -10.22 -18.56
C PRO A 17 18.66 -11.40 -18.85
N LEU A 18 17.40 -11.24 -18.45
CA LEU A 18 16.32 -12.10 -18.90
C LEU A 18 16.29 -12.03 -20.43
N GLY A 19 16.48 -13.16 -21.11
CA GLY A 19 16.35 -13.24 -22.55
C GLY A 19 14.93 -12.89 -23.02
N PRO A 20 14.50 -13.31 -24.22
CA PRO A 20 13.13 -13.07 -24.68
C PRO A 20 12.08 -13.58 -23.68
N VAL A 21 11.20 -12.69 -23.21
CA VAL A 21 10.08 -13.01 -22.30
C VAL A 21 8.76 -12.96 -23.08
N ASP A 22 7.88 -13.94 -22.84
CA ASP A 22 6.50 -13.91 -23.35
C ASP A 22 5.63 -12.96 -22.53
N ALA A 23 5.22 -11.85 -23.13
CA ALA A 23 4.42 -10.82 -22.49
C ALA A 23 2.90 -11.07 -22.56
N ALA A 24 2.44 -12.08 -23.29
CA ALA A 24 1.00 -12.31 -23.50
C ALA A 24 0.21 -12.49 -22.18
N PRO A 25 0.70 -13.22 -21.16
CA PRO A 25 -0.01 -13.34 -19.88
C PRO A 25 -0.11 -12.01 -19.12
N LEU A 26 0.93 -11.17 -19.16
CA LEU A 26 0.90 -9.85 -18.52
C LEU A 26 -0.17 -8.96 -19.14
N HIS A 27 -0.22 -8.91 -20.48
CA HIS A 27 -1.24 -8.14 -21.20
C HIS A 27 -2.65 -8.64 -20.93
N ALA A 28 -2.86 -9.96 -20.82
CA ALA A 28 -4.18 -10.51 -20.51
C ALA A 28 -4.72 -10.04 -19.15
N VAL A 29 -3.86 -9.96 -18.13
CA VAL A 29 -4.25 -9.46 -16.80
C VAL A 29 -4.51 -7.95 -16.84
N VAL A 30 -3.70 -7.18 -17.56
CA VAL A 30 -3.94 -5.73 -17.77
C VAL A 30 -5.28 -5.49 -18.46
N ASP A 31 -5.60 -6.26 -19.50
CA ASP A 31 -6.88 -6.14 -20.21
C ASP A 31 -8.07 -6.49 -19.30
N ALA A 32 -7.92 -7.52 -18.45
CA ALA A 32 -8.93 -7.90 -17.47
C ALA A 32 -9.12 -6.83 -16.39
N LEU A 33 -8.03 -6.22 -15.91
CA LEU A 33 -8.03 -5.13 -14.93
C LEU A 33 -8.72 -3.88 -15.52
N ALA A 34 -8.37 -3.49 -16.74
CA ALA A 34 -9.00 -2.37 -17.44
C ALA A 34 -10.52 -2.59 -17.59
N ALA A 35 -10.95 -3.80 -17.97
CA ALA A 35 -12.36 -4.14 -18.06
C ALA A 35 -13.07 -4.03 -16.70
N ALA A 36 -12.45 -4.51 -15.63
CA ALA A 36 -13.00 -4.43 -14.28
C ALA A 36 -13.12 -2.97 -13.79
N LEU A 37 -12.13 -2.12 -14.07
CA LEU A 37 -12.17 -0.69 -13.73
C LEU A 37 -13.28 0.06 -14.48
N HIS A 38 -13.50 -0.25 -15.76
CA HIS A 38 -14.63 0.31 -16.50
C HIS A 38 -15.99 -0.13 -15.93
N GLU A 39 -16.11 -1.40 -15.53
CA GLU A 39 -17.31 -1.94 -14.88
C GLU A 39 -17.55 -1.29 -13.51
N TYR A 40 -16.49 -1.10 -12.72
CA TYR A 40 -16.51 -0.35 -11.46
C TYR A 40 -17.06 1.05 -11.66
N LEU A 41 -16.47 1.86 -12.55
CA LEU A 41 -16.91 3.23 -12.79
C LEU A 41 -18.37 3.29 -13.26
N GLY A 42 -18.77 2.41 -14.17
CA GLY A 42 -20.16 2.35 -14.62
C GLY A 42 -21.14 2.01 -13.50
N THR A 43 -20.76 1.09 -12.62
CA THR A 43 -21.56 0.68 -11.46
C THR A 43 -21.62 1.78 -10.42
N ALA A 44 -20.47 2.32 -9.99
CA ALA A 44 -20.38 3.39 -9.00
C ALA A 44 -21.17 4.63 -9.42
N VAL A 45 -21.07 5.06 -10.69
CA VAL A 45 -21.89 6.17 -11.21
C VAL A 45 -23.39 5.86 -11.11
N GLY A 46 -23.81 4.63 -11.39
CA GLY A 46 -25.18 4.18 -11.23
C GLY A 46 -25.63 4.20 -9.77
N VAL A 47 -24.84 3.63 -8.85
CA VAL A 47 -25.13 3.61 -7.41
C VAL A 47 -25.20 5.03 -6.84
N ARG A 48 -24.26 5.92 -7.21
CA ARG A 48 -24.28 7.34 -6.78
C ARG A 48 -25.49 8.11 -7.30
N ALA A 49 -26.14 7.65 -8.37
CA ALA A 49 -27.40 8.23 -8.85
C ALA A 49 -28.63 7.73 -8.05
N GLU A 50 -28.50 6.61 -7.34
CA GLU A 50 -29.57 5.98 -6.55
C GLU A 50 -29.46 6.30 -5.04
N PHE A 51 -28.24 6.42 -4.51
CA PHE A 51 -27.95 6.48 -3.07
C PHE A 51 -27.09 7.68 -2.66
N GLY A 52 -27.04 7.98 -1.35
CA GLY A 52 -26.08 8.91 -0.76
C GLY A 52 -24.63 8.42 -0.89
N SER A 53 -23.62 9.27 -0.66
CA SER A 53 -22.20 8.87 -0.85
C SER A 53 -21.83 7.73 0.08
N HIS A 54 -22.13 7.92 1.37
CA HIS A 54 -21.85 6.94 2.40
C HIS A 54 -22.53 5.58 2.15
N GLU A 55 -23.80 5.58 1.72
CA GLU A 55 -24.53 4.35 1.37
C GLU A 55 -24.00 3.69 0.10
N ALA A 56 -23.46 4.48 -0.84
CA ALA A 56 -22.91 3.97 -2.08
C ALA A 56 -21.55 3.29 -1.90
N ASP A 57 -20.74 3.78 -0.96
CA ASP A 57 -19.45 3.18 -0.60
C ASP A 57 -19.65 1.78 0.03
N GLU A 58 -20.75 1.59 0.75
CA GLU A 58 -21.13 0.29 1.32
C GLU A 58 -21.93 -0.60 0.34
N ASP A 59 -22.17 -0.16 -0.90
CA ASP A 59 -22.98 -0.94 -1.85
C ASP A 59 -22.24 -2.24 -2.23
N PRO A 60 -22.87 -3.41 -2.06
CA PRO A 60 -22.20 -4.70 -2.28
C PRO A 60 -21.74 -4.91 -3.73
N ARG A 61 -22.32 -4.20 -4.70
CA ARG A 61 -21.89 -4.26 -6.11
C ARG A 61 -20.56 -3.53 -6.31
N VAL A 62 -20.38 -2.40 -5.64
CA VAL A 62 -19.16 -1.59 -5.66
C VAL A 62 -18.04 -2.36 -4.97
N LEU A 63 -18.29 -2.83 -3.74
CA LEU A 63 -17.32 -3.61 -2.95
C LEU A 63 -16.87 -4.89 -3.67
N ALA A 64 -17.78 -5.59 -4.37
CA ALA A 64 -17.42 -6.77 -5.15
C ALA A 64 -16.49 -6.46 -6.34
N LEU A 65 -16.66 -5.30 -6.97
CA LEU A 65 -15.80 -4.85 -8.07
C LEU A 65 -14.45 -4.37 -7.55
N GLU A 66 -14.39 -3.72 -6.40
CA GLU A 66 -13.14 -3.33 -5.74
C GLU A 66 -12.31 -4.56 -5.36
N ALA A 67 -12.94 -5.57 -4.74
CA ALA A 67 -12.28 -6.84 -4.43
C ALA A 67 -11.72 -7.52 -5.70
N ARG A 68 -12.47 -7.46 -6.81
CA ARG A 68 -12.02 -8.01 -8.10
C ARG A 68 -10.85 -7.20 -8.69
N VAL A 69 -10.90 -5.88 -8.65
CA VAL A 69 -9.80 -4.99 -9.08
C VAL A 69 -8.55 -5.27 -8.25
N GLY A 70 -8.67 -5.34 -6.93
CA GLY A 70 -7.58 -5.68 -6.03
C GLY A 70 -6.95 -7.05 -6.33
N THR A 71 -7.78 -8.06 -6.62
CA THR A 71 -7.31 -9.40 -6.99
C THR A 71 -6.52 -9.39 -8.31
N LEU A 72 -7.05 -8.76 -9.35
CA LEU A 72 -6.38 -8.66 -10.65
C LEU A 72 -5.08 -7.86 -10.57
N ASN A 73 -5.05 -6.86 -9.70
CA ASN A 73 -3.86 -6.06 -9.48
C ASN A 73 -2.76 -6.83 -8.73
N ALA A 74 -3.12 -7.61 -7.71
CA ALA A 74 -2.18 -8.52 -7.06
C ALA A 74 -1.63 -9.58 -8.03
N GLU A 75 -2.49 -10.13 -8.91
CA GLU A 75 -2.07 -11.06 -9.95
C GLU A 75 -1.08 -10.42 -10.93
N LEU A 76 -1.29 -9.16 -11.31
CA LEU A 76 -0.35 -8.43 -12.16
C LEU A 76 0.99 -8.23 -11.46
N TYR A 77 0.98 -7.82 -10.19
CA TYR A 77 2.19 -7.67 -9.39
C TYR A 77 2.98 -8.97 -9.33
N ASP A 78 2.32 -10.07 -8.99
CA ASP A 78 2.94 -11.40 -8.89
C ASP A 78 3.53 -11.82 -10.24
N LEU A 79 2.81 -11.62 -11.35
CA LEU A 79 3.33 -11.93 -12.68
C LEU A 79 4.53 -11.09 -13.06
N VAL A 80 4.53 -9.79 -12.75
CA VAL A 80 5.68 -8.91 -13.02
C VAL A 80 6.88 -9.34 -12.18
N HIS A 81 6.66 -9.63 -10.90
CA HIS A 81 7.70 -10.10 -10.01
C HIS A 81 8.27 -11.46 -10.46
N GLU A 82 7.42 -12.45 -10.71
CA GLU A 82 7.83 -13.80 -11.11
C GLU A 82 8.50 -13.84 -12.49
N ARG A 83 8.03 -13.03 -13.45
CA ARG A 83 8.48 -13.12 -14.85
C ARG A 83 9.62 -12.18 -15.16
N LEU A 84 9.64 -11.01 -14.52
CA LEU A 84 10.58 -9.94 -14.83
C LEU A 84 11.56 -9.68 -13.67
N GLY A 85 11.34 -10.27 -12.50
CA GLY A 85 12.14 -9.99 -11.30
C GLY A 85 11.95 -8.57 -10.77
N LEU A 86 10.93 -7.85 -11.26
CA LEU A 86 10.67 -6.46 -10.93
C LEU A 86 9.67 -6.38 -9.79
N HIS A 87 10.02 -5.64 -8.75
CA HIS A 87 9.06 -5.18 -7.74
C HIS A 87 8.32 -3.99 -8.34
N ALA A 88 7.13 -4.25 -8.86
CA ALA A 88 6.35 -3.26 -9.58
C ALA A 88 5.53 -2.44 -8.58
N ASP A 89 5.84 -1.15 -8.44
CA ASP A 89 4.99 -0.25 -7.67
C ASP A 89 3.85 0.29 -8.55
N LEU A 90 2.98 -0.60 -9.02
CA LEU A 90 1.95 -0.28 -10.04
C LEU A 90 0.69 0.33 -9.43
N THR A 91 0.52 0.21 -8.12
CA THR A 91 -0.69 0.68 -7.39
C THR A 91 -0.45 1.11 -5.97
N SER A 92 0.78 1.05 -5.43
CA SER A 92 1.04 1.71 -4.16
C SER A 92 1.17 3.22 -4.48
N MET A 93 0.01 3.87 -4.41
CA MET A 93 -0.15 5.31 -4.17
C MET A 93 0.55 6.26 -5.16
N ALA A 94 0.02 6.33 -6.38
CA ALA A 94 0.01 7.60 -7.12
C ALA A 94 -1.11 8.50 -6.54
N TRP A 95 -1.01 8.86 -5.26
CA TRP A 95 -1.70 10.02 -4.69
C TRP A 95 -0.76 11.23 -4.62
N ASP A 96 0.35 11.19 -5.36
CA ASP A 96 1.18 12.36 -5.66
C ASP A 96 0.50 13.22 -6.76
N GLU A 97 -0.74 13.62 -6.49
CA GLU A 97 -1.33 14.83 -7.07
C GLU A 97 -1.35 15.89 -5.98
N THR A 98 -0.16 16.23 -5.48
CA THR A 98 0.03 17.64 -5.19
C THR A 98 0.81 18.21 -6.36
N ASP A 99 0.07 18.85 -7.26
CA ASP A 99 0.54 19.98 -8.06
C ASP A 99 1.26 20.97 -7.13
N HIS A 100 2.50 20.68 -6.79
CA HIS A 100 3.50 21.72 -6.65
C HIS A 100 4.03 21.89 -8.05
N GLU A 101 3.29 22.72 -8.80
CA GLU A 101 3.89 23.63 -9.75
C GLU A 101 5.33 23.88 -9.29
N HIS A 102 6.30 23.46 -10.10
CA HIS A 102 7.68 23.89 -9.94
C HIS A 102 7.74 25.40 -10.21
N GLU A 103 7.08 26.20 -9.37
CA GLU A 103 7.46 27.58 -9.17
C GLU A 103 8.77 27.50 -8.42
N VAL A 104 9.84 27.86 -9.14
CA VAL A 104 11.18 28.01 -8.60
C VAL A 104 11.14 29.23 -7.67
N GLY A 105 10.51 29.08 -6.51
CA GLY A 105 10.14 30.15 -5.60
C GLY A 105 10.49 29.76 -4.17
N HIS A 106 11.72 30.12 -3.77
CA HIS A 106 12.22 30.15 -2.39
C HIS A 106 12.39 28.81 -1.64
N LEU A 107 13.49 28.12 -1.96
CA LEU A 107 14.09 27.01 -1.21
C LEU A 107 14.59 27.37 0.23
N ASP A 108 14.29 28.55 0.75
CA ASP A 108 14.85 29.08 2.01
C ASP A 108 13.76 29.52 3.02
N ALA A 109 12.48 29.25 2.76
CA ALA A 109 11.44 29.47 3.77
C ALA A 109 11.38 28.26 4.72
N PRO A 110 11.43 28.44 6.07
CA PRO A 110 11.15 27.37 7.00
C PRO A 110 9.74 26.82 6.76
N PRO A 111 9.53 25.49 6.85
CA PRO A 111 8.19 24.93 6.75
C PRO A 111 7.27 25.55 7.80
N PRO A 112 5.96 25.72 7.52
CA PRO A 112 5.01 26.25 8.48
C PRO A 112 5.01 25.41 9.77
N ALA A 113 4.86 26.05 10.93
CA ALA A 113 4.98 25.39 12.24
C ALA A 113 3.90 24.33 12.53
N ASP A 114 2.87 24.23 11.69
CA ASP A 114 1.69 23.37 11.88
C ASP A 114 1.57 22.28 10.79
N THR A 115 2.64 21.97 10.06
CA THR A 115 2.61 20.89 9.06
C THR A 115 2.94 19.56 9.72
N THR A 116 1.91 18.79 10.07
CA THR A 116 2.05 17.35 10.35
C THR A 116 2.24 16.62 9.02
N GLU A 117 3.25 15.76 8.96
CA GLU A 117 3.55 14.95 7.77
C GLU A 117 3.31 13.47 8.10
N VAL A 118 2.58 12.77 7.23
CA VAL A 118 2.24 11.36 7.41
C VAL A 118 3.27 10.50 6.69
N PHE A 119 3.84 9.54 7.41
CA PHE A 119 4.82 8.60 6.88
C PHE A 119 4.28 7.18 6.93
N HIS A 120 4.33 6.46 5.81
CA HIS A 120 3.83 5.08 5.71
C HIS A 120 4.96 4.05 5.74
N LEU A 121 4.72 2.91 6.41
CA LEU A 121 5.66 1.79 6.49
C LEU A 121 4.93 0.49 6.14
N GLY A 122 5.37 -0.20 5.09
CA GLY A 122 4.72 -1.41 4.57
C GLY A 122 5.62 -2.64 4.61
N PHE A 123 5.03 -3.81 4.89
CA PHE A 123 5.71 -5.10 4.91
C PHE A 123 4.90 -6.18 4.20
N VAL A 124 5.56 -7.01 3.38
CA VAL A 124 5.00 -8.26 2.86
C VAL A 124 5.64 -9.42 3.63
N VAL A 125 4.85 -10.10 4.45
CA VAL A 125 5.35 -11.15 5.36
C VAL A 125 4.86 -12.52 4.92
N GLY A 126 5.79 -13.43 4.65
CA GLY A 126 5.53 -14.85 4.36
C GLY A 126 5.63 -15.73 5.61
N PRO A 127 5.13 -16.98 5.57
CA PRO A 127 5.25 -17.91 6.69
C PRO A 127 6.72 -18.20 7.04
N PRO A 128 7.05 -18.47 8.31
CA PRO A 128 8.44 -18.72 8.72
C PRO A 128 9.02 -19.94 8.02
N ALA A 129 10.27 -19.82 7.55
CA ALA A 129 11.00 -20.89 6.90
C ALA A 129 11.51 -21.92 7.94
N GLY A 130 10.63 -22.78 8.45
CA GLY A 130 10.99 -23.87 9.36
C GLY A 130 9.95 -24.14 10.45
N ALA A 131 10.24 -25.10 11.34
CA ALA A 131 9.43 -25.33 12.54
C ALA A 131 9.65 -24.16 13.51
N SER A 132 8.69 -23.25 13.56
CA SER A 132 8.67 -22.09 14.44
C SER A 132 7.35 -22.10 15.23
N ASP A 133 7.40 -21.71 16.50
CA ASP A 133 6.20 -21.48 17.31
C ASP A 133 5.51 -20.14 16.96
N VAL A 134 6.12 -19.34 16.07
CA VAL A 134 5.60 -18.05 15.61
C VAL A 134 4.65 -18.28 14.44
N THR A 135 3.44 -17.76 14.54
CA THR A 135 2.41 -17.85 13.49
C THR A 135 2.28 -16.52 12.76
N MET A 136 1.57 -16.52 11.63
CA MET A 136 1.24 -15.28 10.91
C MET A 136 0.44 -14.29 11.77
N ASP A 137 -0.27 -14.79 12.79
CA ASP A 137 -1.02 -13.95 13.73
C ASP A 137 -0.11 -13.18 14.68
N SER A 138 1.12 -13.65 14.92
CA SER A 138 2.13 -12.96 15.74
C SER A 138 2.81 -11.78 15.03
N VAL A 139 2.54 -11.58 13.74
CA VAL A 139 3.13 -10.48 12.96
C VAL A 139 2.58 -9.13 13.41
N LEU A 140 1.29 -9.07 13.73
CA LEU A 140 0.68 -7.84 14.24
C LEU A 140 1.31 -7.43 15.58
N ASP A 141 1.46 -8.38 16.52
CA ASP A 141 2.09 -8.12 17.81
C ASP A 141 3.55 -7.61 17.64
N LEU A 142 4.28 -8.13 16.64
CA LEU A 142 5.65 -7.71 16.35
C LEU A 142 5.70 -6.31 15.74
N LEU A 143 4.79 -5.99 14.84
CA LEU A 143 4.68 -4.67 14.22
C LEU A 143 4.25 -3.62 15.24
N ASP A 144 3.32 -3.97 16.13
CA ASP A 144 2.85 -3.12 17.21
C ASP A 144 4.00 -2.75 18.15
N GLN A 145 4.76 -3.76 18.61
CA GLN A 145 5.93 -3.54 19.44
C GLN A 145 7.03 -2.75 18.71
N GLY A 146 7.22 -2.98 17.42
CA GLY A 146 8.16 -2.21 16.59
C GLY A 146 7.73 -0.75 16.39
N GLY A 147 6.43 -0.51 16.30
CA GLY A 147 5.82 0.82 16.24
C GLY A 147 6.06 1.60 17.53
N GLU A 148 5.79 1.01 18.70
CA GLU A 148 6.09 1.62 20.00
C GLU A 148 7.57 2.03 20.12
N ASP A 149 8.49 1.13 19.75
CA ASP A 149 9.93 1.40 19.77
C ASP A 149 10.31 2.56 18.82
N LEU A 150 9.63 2.69 17.68
CA LEU A 150 9.86 3.76 16.71
C LEU A 150 9.35 5.10 17.21
N VAL A 151 8.16 5.12 17.84
CA VAL A 151 7.59 6.32 18.46
C VAL A 151 8.56 6.88 19.51
N VAL A 152 9.08 6.04 20.39
CA VAL A 152 10.07 6.46 21.41
C VAL A 152 11.29 7.12 20.76
N ARG A 153 11.82 6.53 19.68
CA ARG A 153 12.98 7.08 18.97
C ARG A 153 12.68 8.42 18.29
N LEU A 154 11.48 8.59 17.73
CA LEU A 154 11.06 9.83 17.10
C LEU A 154 10.91 10.96 18.13
N VAL A 155 10.29 10.65 19.28
CA VAL A 155 10.18 11.58 20.41
C VAL A 155 11.56 11.95 20.96
N ASP A 156 12.44 10.97 21.16
CA ASP A 156 13.82 11.21 21.61
C ASP A 156 14.64 12.06 20.62
N ALA A 157 14.32 11.97 19.32
CA ALA A 157 14.91 12.80 18.27
C ALA A 157 14.30 14.22 18.20
N GLY A 158 13.25 14.51 18.98
CA GLY A 158 12.60 15.81 19.08
C GLY A 158 11.42 16.01 18.14
N PHE A 159 10.89 14.94 17.53
CA PHE A 159 9.65 14.99 16.76
C PHE A 159 8.43 14.83 17.69
N ASP A 160 7.34 15.51 17.34
CA ASP A 160 6.05 15.32 18.01
C ASP A 160 5.26 14.25 17.27
N VAL A 161 5.07 13.10 17.92
CA VAL A 161 4.29 12.00 17.36
C VAL A 161 2.86 12.11 17.89
N VAL A 162 1.97 12.64 17.06
CA VAL A 162 0.58 12.88 17.42
C VAL A 162 -0.21 11.57 17.51
N GLU A 163 0.02 10.65 16.57
CA GLU A 163 -0.71 9.38 16.48
C GLU A 163 0.12 8.29 15.77
N TRP A 164 -0.13 7.02 16.10
CA TRP A 164 0.39 5.86 15.38
C TRP A 164 -0.56 4.67 15.50
N ALA A 165 -0.59 3.80 14.49
CA ALA A 165 -1.39 2.58 14.50
C ALA A 165 -0.76 1.48 13.66
N THR A 166 -1.09 0.23 14.00
CA THR A 166 -0.73 -0.97 13.22
C THR A 166 -2.00 -1.63 12.68
N ALA A 167 -2.09 -1.83 11.37
CA ALA A 167 -3.24 -2.46 10.72
C ALA A 167 -2.85 -3.67 9.86
N ARG A 168 -3.80 -4.60 9.69
CA ARG A 168 -3.69 -5.73 8.75
C ARG A 168 -4.64 -5.51 7.59
N GLY A 169 -4.11 -5.26 6.39
CA GLY A 169 -4.91 -4.99 5.19
C GLY A 169 -4.71 -3.56 4.71
N GLU A 170 -5.82 -2.84 4.50
CA GLU A 170 -5.82 -1.41 4.13
C GLU A 170 -5.02 -0.58 5.15
N PRO A 171 -4.34 0.51 4.72
CA PRO A 171 -3.69 1.43 5.66
C PRO A 171 -4.68 1.89 6.73
N ALA A 172 -4.20 2.10 7.95
CA ALA A 172 -5.03 2.71 8.98
C ALA A 172 -5.56 4.06 8.48
N ASP A 173 -6.88 4.23 8.56
CA ASP A 173 -7.56 5.46 8.16
C ASP A 173 -7.37 6.52 9.26
N PHE A 174 -6.73 7.64 8.89
CA PHE A 174 -6.45 8.77 9.77
C PHE A 174 -7.26 10.02 9.40
N ASP A 175 -8.11 9.95 8.37
CA ASP A 175 -8.88 11.11 7.85
C ASP A 175 -10.09 11.49 8.73
N GLY A 176 -10.37 10.71 9.78
CA GLY A 176 -11.49 10.90 10.70
C GLY A 176 -11.20 11.69 12.00
N PHE A 177 -9.95 12.10 12.26
CA PHE A 177 -9.56 12.69 13.55
C PHE A 177 -9.27 14.20 13.52
N GLY A 178 -9.79 14.89 12.50
CA GLY A 178 -9.75 16.35 12.42
C GLY A 178 -11.05 17.00 12.93
N ASP A 179 -10.97 17.61 14.12
CA ASP A 179 -11.92 18.58 14.72
C ASP A 179 -13.04 18.04 15.64
N ASP A 180 -12.63 17.54 16.80
CA ASP A 180 -13.46 17.54 18.03
C ASP A 180 -13.06 18.74 18.92
N GLY A 181 -13.03 19.94 18.35
CA GLY A 181 -12.91 21.19 19.09
C GLY A 181 -14.21 21.59 19.80
N GLU A 182 -14.65 20.82 20.80
CA GLU A 182 -15.66 21.29 21.77
C GLU A 182 -15.02 21.50 23.16
N ASP A 183 -14.49 22.70 23.34
CA ASP A 183 -14.12 23.28 24.64
C ASP A 183 -15.32 23.31 25.60
N GLU A 184 -15.12 22.82 26.83
CA GLU A 184 -16.03 23.01 27.97
C GLU A 184 -16.13 24.50 28.38
N ALA A 185 -17.36 25.04 28.47
CA ALA A 185 -17.78 26.06 29.46
C ALA A 185 -19.31 26.19 29.58
#